data_AF-A0A0H2RFL7-F1
#
_entry.id   AF-A0A0H2RFL7-F1
#
_cell.length_a   1.000
_cell.length_b   1.000
_cell.length_c   1.000
_cell.angle_alpha   90.00
_cell.angle_beta   90.00
_cell.angle_gamma   90.00
#
_symmetry.space_group_name_H-M   'P 1'
#
loop_
_entity.id
_entity.type
_entity.pdbx_description
1 polymer ?
#
loop_
_entity_poly.entity_id
_entity_poly.type
_entity_poly.pdbx_seq_one_letter_code
_entity_poly.pdbx_strand_id
1 'polypeptide(L)' 'AHIFIDCQPAISAIRSPSTQPAQYLLRIFHDTLSRLHRLRKSLAIHIHWVPGHEDIAGSDAADDEVK' A
#
# COMPACT_ATOMS: atom_id res chain seq x y z
N ALA A 1 0.42 -12.80 0.72
CA ALA A 1 1.50 -11.79 0.91
C ALA A 1 0.94 -10.64 1.73
N HIS A 2 1.73 -10.08 2.65
CA HIS A 2 1.33 -8.98 3.52
C HIS A 2 2.16 -7.75 3.18
N ILE A 3 1.51 -6.60 3.03
CA ILE A 3 2.13 -5.30 2.79
C ILE A 3 1.66 -4.38 3.90
N PHE A 4 2.59 -3.76 4.61
CA PHE A 4 2.31 -2.83 5.70
C PHE A 4 2.67 -1.42 5.23
N ILE A 5 1.78 -0.46 5.49
CA ILE A 5 1.93 0.93 5.05
C ILE A 5 1.58 1.83 6.24
N ASP A 6 2.45 2.78 6.53
CA ASP A 6 2.31 3.77 7.58
C ASP A 6 1.55 5.04 7.12
N CYS A 7 1.64 5.34 5.83
CA CYS A 7 0.99 6.46 5.17
C CYS A 7 -0.54 6.32 5.16
N GLN A 8 -1.18 6.85 6.20
CA GLN A 8 -2.64 6.88 6.35
C GLN A 8 -3.36 7.51 5.13
N PRO A 9 -2.88 8.61 4.52
CA PRO A 9 -3.49 9.15 3.30
C PRO A 9 -3.46 8.16 2.12
N ALA A 10 -2.36 7.41 1.93
CA ALA A 10 -2.23 6.45 0.85
C ALA A 10 -3.24 5.29 0.99
N ILE A 11 -3.39 4.74 2.20
CA ILE A 11 -4.37 3.68 2.45
C ILE A 11 -5.80 4.18 2.30
N SER A 12 -6.08 5.40 2.77
CA SER A 12 -7.41 6.01 2.60
C SER A 12 -7.75 6.19 1.12
N ALA A 13 -6.77 6.59 0.32
CA ALA A 13 -6.92 6.80 -1.12
C ALA A 13 -7.08 5.48 -1.92
N ILE A 14 -6.45 4.38 -1.49
CA ILE A 14 -6.66 3.04 -2.07
C ILE A 14 -8.10 2.57 -1.85
N ARG A 15 -8.69 2.90 -0.69
CA ARG A 15 -10.06 2.47 -0.33
C ARG A 15 -11.14 3.31 -1.00
N SER A 16 -10.89 4.60 -1.17
CA SER A 16 -11.84 5.57 -1.74
C SER A 16 -11.14 6.47 -2.76
N PRO A 17 -11.07 6.06 -4.04
CA PRO A 17 -10.46 6.86 -5.08
C PRO A 17 -11.22 8.18 -5.26
N SER A 18 -10.54 9.31 -5.17
CA SER A 18 -11.08 10.65 -5.45
C SER A 18 -10.25 11.35 -6.53
N THR A 19 -10.75 12.47 -7.06
CA THR A 19 -10.05 13.30 -8.06
C THR A 19 -8.97 14.16 -7.40
N GLN A 20 -7.96 13.51 -6.84
CA GLN A 20 -6.81 14.17 -6.23
C GLN A 20 -5.54 13.98 -7.06
N PRO A 21 -4.50 14.83 -6.88
CA PRO A 21 -3.28 14.79 -7.69
C PRO A 21 -2.59 13.41 -7.76
N ALA A 22 -2.74 12.58 -6.73
CA ALA A 22 -2.19 11.22 -6.66
C ALA A 22 -3.02 10.14 -7.39
N GLN A 23 -4.11 10.50 -8.09
CA GLN A 23 -5.01 9.53 -8.72
C GLN A 23 -4.30 8.65 -9.78
N TYR A 24 -3.25 9.16 -10.44
CA TYR A 24 -2.47 8.38 -11.39
C TYR A 24 -1.73 7.22 -10.71
N LEU A 25 -1.18 7.43 -9.49
CA LEU A 25 -0.51 6.40 -8.70
C LEU A 25 -1.50 5.32 -8.24
N LEU A 26 -2.70 5.73 -7.84
CA LEU A 26 -3.78 4.80 -7.48
C LEU A 26 -4.20 3.94 -8.67
N ARG A 27 -4.30 4.52 -9.87
CA ARG A 27 -4.56 3.75 -11.09
C ARG A 27 -3.46 2.71 -11.33
N ILE A 28 -2.19 3.11 -11.28
CA ILE A 28 -1.04 2.19 -11.46
C ILE A 28 -1.11 1.06 -10.43
N PHE A 29 -1.42 1.39 -9.18
CA PHE A 29 -1.57 0.41 -8.10
C PHE A 29 -2.66 -0.62 -8.42
N HIS A 30 -3.87 -0.17 -8.76
CA HIS A 30 -4.99 -1.07 -9.06
C HIS A 30 -4.78 -1.89 -10.34
N ASP A 31 -4.18 -1.30 -11.38
CA ASP A 31 -3.86 -2.02 -12.62
C ASP A 31 -2.82 -3.12 -12.38
N THR A 32 -1.81 -2.82 -11.56
CA THR A 32 -0.78 -3.78 -11.18
C THR A 32 -1.38 -4.93 -10.37
N LEU A 33 -2.23 -4.62 -9.38
CA LEU A 33 -2.91 -5.63 -8.57
C LEU A 33 -3.81 -6.53 -9.43
N SER A 34 -4.57 -5.93 -10.36
CA SER A 34 -5.46 -6.65 -11.27
C SER A 34 -4.70 -7.56 -12.23
N ARG A 35 -3.56 -7.09 -12.78
CA ARG A 35 -2.68 -7.89 -13.62
C ARG A 35 -2.08 -9.07 -12.85
N LEU A 36 -1.65 -8.85 -11.62
CA LEU A 36 -1.06 -9.88 -10.77
C LEU A 36 -2.11 -10.95 -10.41
N HIS A 37 -3.32 -10.54 -10.03
CA HIS A 37 -4.40 -11.47 -9.72
C HIS A 37 -4.82 -12.32 -10.93
N ARG A 38 -4.82 -11.72 -12.13
CA ARG A 38 -5.03 -12.47 -13.39
C ARG A 38 -3.97 -13.53 -13.65
N LEU A 39 -2.70 -13.23 -13.35
CA LEU A 39 -1.59 -14.17 -13.54
C LEU A 39 -1.55 -15.26 -12.46
N ARG A 40 -1.99 -14.95 -11.24
CA ARG A 40 -1.95 -15.85 -10.09
C ARG A 40 -3.26 -15.77 -9.30
N LYS A 41 -4.27 -16.50 -9.73
CA LYS A 41 -5.62 -16.46 -9.13
C LYS A 41 -5.66 -16.87 -7.65
N SER A 42 -4.72 -17.71 -7.20
CA SER A 42 -4.62 -18.12 -5.79
C SER A 42 -3.85 -17.12 -4.91
N LEU A 43 -3.30 -16.05 -5.48
CA LEU A 43 -2.52 -15.08 -4.72
C LEU A 43 -3.45 -14.12 -3.96
N ALA A 44 -3.45 -14.26 -2.64
CA ALA A 44 -4.05 -13.30 -1.72
C ALA A 44 -3.01 -12.25 -1.28
N ILE A 45 -3.36 -10.97 -1.44
CA ILE A 45 -2.58 -9.83 -0.94
C ILE A 45 -3.40 -9.14 0.13
N HIS A 46 -2.78 -8.96 1.30
CA HIS A 46 -3.36 -8.24 2.43
C HIS A 46 -2.56 -6.96 2.65
N ILE A 47 -3.26 -5.82 2.65
CA ILE A 47 -2.67 -4.50 2.86
C ILE A 47 -3.13 -4.03 4.23
N HIS A 48 -2.17 -3.72 5.09
CA HIS A 48 -2.40 -3.34 6.48
C HIS A 48 -1.92 -1.92 6.70
N TRP A 49 -2.75 -1.13 7.38
CA TRP A 49 -2.28 0.13 7.95
C TRP A 49 -1.57 -0.15 9.26
N VAL A 50 -0.44 0.51 9.48
CA VAL A 50 0.25 0.58 10.78
C VAL A 50 0.49 2.05 11.12
N PRO A 51 0.48 2.45 12.39
CA PRO A 51 0.93 3.79 12.75
C PRO A 51 2.45 3.89 12.61
N GLY A 52 2.94 5.00 12.03
CA GLY A 52 4.38 5.29 11.97
C GLY A 52 4.89 5.87 13.29
N HIS A 53 6.19 5.71 13.57
CA HIS A 53 6.88 6.24 14.76
C HIS A 53 6.34 5.74 16.12
N GLU A 54 5.73 4.54 16.15
CA GLU A 54 5.23 3.88 17.35
C GLU A 54 6.12 2.70 17.79
N ASP A 55 7.43 2.76 17.48
CA ASP A 55 8.42 1.71 17.77
C ASP A 55 8.04 0.32 17.18
N ILE A 56 7.41 0.32 16.01
CA ILE A 56 7.11 -0.93 15.29
C ILE A 56 8.36 -1.31 14.51
N ALA A 57 9.15 -2.23 15.07
CA ALA A 57 10.46 -2.63 14.54
C ALA A 57 10.54 -2.86 13.01
N GLY A 58 9.47 -3.40 12.40
CA GLY A 58 9.43 -3.60 10.94
C GLY A 58 9.10 -2.35 10.12
N SER A 59 8.31 -1.43 10.69
CA SER A 59 8.02 -0.12 10.08
C SER A 59 9.22 0.80 10.23
N ASP A 60 9.83 0.86 11.41
CA ASP A 60 10.98 1.74 11.68
C ASP A 60 12.18 1.36 10.82
N ALA A 61 12.41 0.06 10.62
CA ALA A 61 13.43 -0.42 9.69
C ALA A 61 13.14 0.00 8.24
N ALA A 62 11.87 0.06 7.82
CA ALA A 62 11.52 0.54 6.50
C ALA A 62 11.73 2.07 6.37
N ASP A 63 11.45 2.83 7.42
CA ASP A 63 11.66 4.28 7.46
C ASP A 63 13.14 4.66 7.40
N ASP A 64 14.00 3.87 8.05
CA ASP A 64 15.46 4.09 8.04
C ASP A 64 16.11 3.81 6.68
N GLU A 65 15.57 2.88 5.89
CA GLU A 65 16.03 2.58 4.53
C GLU A 65 15.62 3.64 3.49
N VAL A 66 14.68 4.53 3.84
CA VAL A 66 14.14 5.57 2.94
C VAL A 66 14.81 6.94 3.16
N LYS A 67 15.64 7.09 4.19
CA LYS A 67 16.45 8.31 4.45
C LYS A 67 17.69 8.38 3.56
#